data_AF-A0A2N3HWG7-F1
#
_entry.id   AF-A0A2N3HWG7-F1
#
_cell.length_a   1.000
_cell.length_b   1.000
_cell.length_c   1.000
_cell.angle_alpha   90.00
_cell.angle_beta   90.00
_cell.angle_gamma   90.00
#
_symmetry.space_group_name_H-M   'P 1'
#
loop_
_entity.id
_entity.type
_entity.pdbx_description
1 polymer ?
#
loop_
_entity_poly.entity_id
_entity_poly.type
_entity_poly.pdbx_seq_one_letter_code
_entity_poly.pdbx_strand_id
1 'polypeptide(L)'
;MKKLFITLVCSVAMATTAFSQGVGIGGTPAASAMLDVQSTTRGLLVPRMTLAQRGAIASPANGLLIYQTDGLVGFWYYDGTNWRYLLNNSTGWFTTGNTGTDAATNFVGTTDAQALTFRTNNTPRLRIANGNQLFALSDGTAAAPFYSWETDSNTGIYRIGADILGFSTNGVERARVAANGQLSINELNNNLGAGVAALRVRNNSSNVNYKSNLLFSRDLNKKT
;
A
#
# COMPACT_ATOMS: atom_id res chain seq x y z
N MET A 1 -1.95 84.15 -5.92
CA MET A 1 -1.03 83.14 -5.35
C MET A 1 -1.76 82.03 -4.56
N LYS A 2 -2.72 82.33 -3.66
CA LYS A 2 -3.46 81.29 -2.89
C LYS A 2 -4.28 80.30 -3.74
N LYS A 3 -4.88 80.76 -4.85
CA LYS A 3 -5.67 79.89 -5.77
C LYS A 3 -4.81 78.91 -6.58
N LEU A 4 -3.57 79.30 -6.92
CA LEU A 4 -2.62 78.47 -7.67
C LEU A 4 -2.02 77.35 -6.79
N PHE A 5 -1.84 77.64 -5.50
CA PHE A 5 -1.36 76.66 -4.52
C PHE A 5 -2.40 75.56 -4.23
N ILE A 6 -3.69 75.93 -4.18
CA ILE A 6 -4.80 74.98 -3.96
C ILE A 6 -4.96 74.01 -5.15
N THR A 7 -4.80 74.47 -6.39
CA THR A 7 -4.88 73.61 -7.58
C THR A 7 -3.71 72.62 -7.66
N LEU A 8 -2.51 73.02 -7.24
CA LEU A 8 -1.33 72.15 -7.18
C LEU A 8 -1.46 71.07 -6.08
N VAL A 9 -2.02 71.42 -4.93
CA VAL A 9 -2.28 70.47 -3.83
C VAL A 9 -3.39 69.46 -4.20
N CYS A 10 -4.45 69.89 -4.89
CA CYS A 10 -5.50 68.98 -5.36
C CYS A 10 -5.03 67.99 -6.45
N SER A 11 -4.09 68.38 -7.32
CA SER A 11 -3.59 67.50 -8.39
C SER A 11 -2.59 66.45 -7.88
N VAL A 12 -1.84 66.75 -6.82
CA VAL A 12 -0.97 65.78 -6.12
C VAL A 12 -1.78 64.82 -5.25
N ALA A 13 -2.94 65.25 -4.72
CA ALA A 13 -3.85 64.38 -3.96
C ALA A 13 -4.64 63.38 -4.82
N MET A 14 -4.63 63.54 -6.15
CA MET A 14 -5.25 62.60 -7.11
C MET A 14 -4.25 61.61 -7.73
N ALA A 15 -3.03 61.51 -7.18
CA ALA A 15 -2.16 60.37 -7.44
C ALA A 15 -2.83 59.10 -6.88
N THR A 16 -3.72 58.52 -7.67
CA THR A 16 -4.45 57.31 -7.33
C THR A 16 -3.43 56.22 -7.02
N THR A 17 -3.46 55.73 -5.78
CA THR A 17 -2.84 54.45 -5.45
C THR A 17 -3.59 53.37 -6.23
N ALA A 18 -3.11 53.07 -7.44
CA ALA A 18 -3.53 51.88 -8.15
C ALA A 18 -2.98 50.68 -7.35
N PHE A 19 -3.80 50.10 -6.47
CA PHE A 19 -3.49 48.81 -5.89
C PHE A 19 -3.36 47.79 -7.04
N SER A 20 -2.37 46.92 -6.97
CA SER A 20 -2.30 45.73 -7.82
C SER A 20 -3.57 44.90 -7.59
N GLN A 21 -4.57 45.11 -8.43
CA GLN A 21 -5.82 44.37 -8.43
C GLN A 21 -5.66 43.12 -9.30
N GLY A 22 -6.22 41.99 -8.85
CA GLY A 22 -6.27 40.76 -9.66
C GLY A 22 -6.99 40.99 -10.98
N VAL A 23 -6.62 40.22 -12.01
CA VAL A 23 -7.28 40.24 -13.31
C VAL A 23 -8.45 39.26 -13.29
N GLY A 24 -9.66 39.79 -13.32
CA GLY A 24 -10.87 39.00 -13.58
C GLY A 24 -11.23 39.00 -15.06
N ILE A 25 -11.47 37.83 -15.64
CA ILE A 25 -12.01 37.68 -17.00
C ILE A 25 -13.34 36.94 -16.87
N GLY A 26 -14.44 37.63 -17.20
CA GLY A 26 -15.80 37.07 -17.08
C GLY A 26 -16.47 37.24 -15.71
N GLY A 27 -15.81 37.91 -14.75
CA GLY A 27 -16.36 38.21 -13.43
C GLY A 27 -15.38 38.95 -12.52
N THR A 28 -15.80 39.25 -11.29
CA THR A 28 -14.92 39.79 -10.24
C THR A 28 -13.98 38.68 -9.76
N PRO A 29 -12.65 38.88 -9.77
CA PRO A 29 -11.73 37.86 -9.33
C PRO A 29 -11.86 37.59 -7.83
N ALA A 30 -11.66 36.34 -7.43
CA ALA A 30 -11.52 36.00 -6.01
C ALA A 30 -10.41 36.83 -5.35
N ALA A 31 -10.56 37.18 -4.06
CA ALA A 31 -9.62 38.06 -3.35
C ALA A 31 -8.18 37.51 -3.29
N SER A 32 -8.00 36.20 -3.41
CA SER A 32 -6.70 35.51 -3.44
C SER A 32 -6.16 35.26 -4.85
N ALA A 33 -6.87 35.66 -5.91
CA ALA A 33 -6.51 35.37 -7.29
C ALA A 33 -5.85 36.58 -7.98
N MET A 34 -4.68 36.36 -8.57
CA MET A 34 -4.07 37.33 -9.50
C MET A 34 -4.66 37.22 -10.91
N LEU A 35 -5.16 36.04 -11.29
CA LEU A 35 -5.93 35.79 -12.50
C LEU A 35 -7.09 34.86 -12.15
N ASP A 36 -8.33 35.28 -12.41
CA ASP A 36 -9.54 34.49 -12.26
C ASP A 36 -10.33 34.53 -13.58
N VAL A 37 -10.58 33.36 -14.17
CA VAL A 37 -11.26 33.23 -15.45
C VAL A 37 -12.55 32.46 -15.22
N GLN A 38 -13.67 33.17 -15.30
CA GLN A 38 -14.99 32.61 -15.03
C GLN A 38 -15.74 32.41 -16.36
N SER A 39 -16.11 31.17 -16.65
CA SER A 39 -16.95 30.83 -17.79
C SER A 39 -17.65 29.48 -17.55
N THR A 40 -18.89 29.36 -18.04
CA THR A 40 -19.64 28.09 -18.04
C THR A 40 -19.58 27.37 -19.38
N THR A 41 -19.04 28.01 -20.43
CA THR A 41 -19.04 27.50 -21.81
C THR A 41 -17.67 27.53 -22.49
N ARG A 42 -16.67 28.18 -21.88
CA ARG A 42 -15.30 28.30 -22.39
C ARG A 42 -14.30 27.92 -21.30
N GLY A 43 -13.07 27.63 -21.69
CA GLY A 43 -11.98 27.32 -20.76
C GLY A 43 -10.70 28.07 -21.11
N LEU A 44 -9.66 27.83 -20.32
CA LEU A 44 -8.31 28.31 -20.59
C LEU A 44 -7.60 27.32 -21.54
N LEU A 45 -7.21 27.78 -22.71
CA LEU A 45 -6.34 27.03 -23.60
C LEU A 45 -4.88 27.37 -23.30
N VAL A 46 -4.19 26.49 -22.57
CA VAL A 46 -2.75 26.61 -22.31
C VAL A 46 -1.92 26.31 -23.57
N PRO A 47 -0.65 26.71 -23.64
CA PRO A 47 0.23 26.37 -24.76
C PRO A 47 0.21 24.88 -25.07
N ARG A 48 -0.08 24.54 -26.33
CA ARG A 48 -0.09 23.17 -26.85
C ARG A 48 1.18 22.92 -27.66
N MET A 49 1.86 21.82 -27.41
CA MET A 49 3.14 21.54 -28.07
C MET A 49 3.46 20.05 -28.10
N THR A 50 4.37 19.65 -29.00
CA THR A 50 4.91 18.30 -29.03
C THR A 50 5.92 18.07 -27.90
N LEU A 51 6.25 16.80 -27.64
CA LEU A 51 7.29 16.36 -26.72
C LEU A 51 8.64 17.03 -27.06
N ALA A 52 8.99 17.09 -28.34
CA ALA A 52 10.21 17.75 -28.80
C ALA A 52 10.20 19.25 -28.52
N GLN A 53 9.07 19.92 -28.77
CA GLN A 53 8.90 21.35 -28.48
C GLN A 53 8.95 21.66 -26.98
N ARG A 54 8.33 20.82 -26.14
CA ARG A 54 8.44 20.92 -24.69
C ARG A 54 9.89 20.75 -24.21
N GLY A 55 10.60 19.77 -24.78
CA GLY A 55 12.01 19.51 -24.48
C GLY A 55 12.93 20.66 -24.91
N ALA A 56 12.51 21.47 -25.88
CA ALA A 56 13.25 22.63 -26.37
C ALA A 56 13.04 23.91 -25.54
N ILE A 57 12.16 23.90 -24.52
CA ILE A 57 11.99 25.07 -23.64
C ILE A 57 13.23 25.19 -22.75
N ALA A 58 14.02 26.24 -22.98
CA ALA A 58 15.18 26.55 -22.15
C ALA A 58 14.75 27.15 -20.80
N SER A 59 15.33 26.66 -19.71
CA SER A 59 15.09 27.14 -18.33
C SER A 59 13.59 27.36 -17.99
N PRO A 60 12.73 26.33 -18.13
CA PRO A 60 11.31 26.46 -17.84
C PRO A 60 11.09 26.90 -16.38
N ALA A 61 10.13 27.80 -16.16
CA ALA A 61 9.79 28.25 -14.83
C ALA A 61 9.13 27.13 -14.01
N ASN A 62 9.38 27.09 -12.71
CA ASN A 62 8.65 26.19 -11.80
C ASN A 62 7.15 26.50 -11.85
N GLY A 63 6.32 25.47 -12.05
CA GLY A 63 4.88 25.58 -12.23
C GLY A 63 4.43 25.89 -13.65
N LEU A 64 5.34 25.99 -14.64
CA LEU A 64 4.96 26.22 -16.05
C LEU A 64 4.06 25.08 -16.55
N LEU A 65 2.81 25.39 -16.87
CA LEU A 65 1.79 24.44 -17.34
C LEU A 65 1.67 24.47 -18.87
N ILE A 66 1.70 23.29 -19.48
CA ILE A 66 1.49 23.09 -20.92
C ILE A 66 0.55 21.91 -21.17
N TYR A 67 0.10 21.77 -22.41
CA TYR A 67 -0.56 20.55 -22.88
C TYR A 67 0.28 19.89 -23.98
N GLN A 68 0.74 18.66 -23.75
CA GLN A 68 1.54 17.91 -24.74
C GLN A 68 0.60 17.20 -25.72
N THR A 69 0.87 17.30 -27.02
CA THR A 69 -0.03 16.80 -28.09
C THR A 69 0.38 15.48 -28.74
N ASP A 70 1.55 14.93 -28.39
CA ASP A 70 2.07 13.63 -28.85
C ASP A 70 2.75 12.87 -27.70
N GLY A 71 3.22 11.64 -27.95
CA GLY A 71 3.75 10.76 -26.90
C GLY A 71 2.69 10.47 -25.83
N LEU A 72 3.04 10.66 -24.54
CA LEU A 72 2.05 10.66 -23.47
C LEU A 72 1.31 12.01 -23.44
N VAL A 73 0.20 12.06 -24.17
CA VAL A 73 -0.67 13.23 -24.37
C VAL A 73 -1.35 13.64 -23.06
N GLY A 74 -1.37 14.94 -22.78
CA GLY A 74 -2.11 15.50 -21.64
C GLY A 74 -1.44 16.72 -21.02
N PHE A 75 -1.90 17.11 -19.83
CA PHE A 75 -1.32 18.23 -19.10
C PHE A 75 0.01 17.86 -18.45
N TRP A 76 1.00 18.73 -18.59
CA TRP A 76 2.29 18.63 -17.93
C TRP A 76 2.64 19.94 -17.25
N TYR A 77 3.27 19.88 -16.08
CA TYR A 77 3.87 21.04 -15.45
C TYR A 77 5.36 20.81 -15.17
N TYR A 78 6.16 21.87 -15.15
CA TYR A 78 7.56 21.77 -14.74
C TYR A 78 7.68 21.92 -13.23
N ASP A 79 8.29 20.96 -12.53
CA ASP A 79 8.43 20.97 -11.06
C ASP A 79 9.67 21.74 -10.56
N GLY A 80 10.36 22.44 -11.47
CA GLY A 80 11.64 23.10 -11.23
C GLY A 80 12.86 22.24 -11.61
N THR A 81 12.67 20.93 -11.84
CA THR A 81 13.75 20.03 -12.30
C THR A 81 13.32 19.21 -13.51
N ASN A 82 12.14 18.61 -13.45
CA ASN A 82 11.58 17.72 -14.45
C ASN A 82 10.18 18.15 -14.84
N TRP A 83 9.78 17.76 -16.04
CA TRP A 83 8.38 17.81 -16.43
C TRP A 83 7.62 16.66 -15.79
N ARG A 84 6.49 16.98 -15.15
CA ARG A 84 5.58 16.05 -14.49
C ARG A 84 4.26 16.00 -15.23
N TYR A 85 3.83 14.78 -15.53
CA TYR A 85 2.49 14.53 -16.06
C TYR A 85 1.47 14.75 -14.96
N LEU A 86 0.44 15.54 -15.24
CA LEU A 86 -0.68 15.71 -14.32
C LEU A 86 -1.62 14.52 -14.51
N LEU A 87 -1.50 13.53 -13.62
CA LEU A 87 -2.31 12.31 -13.65
C LEU A 87 -3.80 12.69 -13.62
N ASN A 88 -4.58 12.10 -14.53
CA ASN A 88 -6.02 12.07 -14.36
C ASN A 88 -6.38 10.90 -13.43
N ASN A 89 -7.54 11.00 -12.80
CA ASN A 89 -8.10 9.98 -11.91
C ASN A 89 -8.38 8.63 -12.60
N SER A 90 -8.09 8.48 -13.89
CA SER A 90 -8.30 7.23 -14.62
C SER A 90 -7.13 6.24 -14.55
N THR A 91 -6.04 6.58 -13.86
CA THR A 91 -4.76 5.84 -13.95
C THR A 91 -4.25 5.25 -12.63
N GLY A 92 -4.95 5.47 -11.51
CA GLY A 92 -4.55 5.02 -10.18
C GLY A 92 -5.51 4.02 -9.53
N TRP A 93 -5.04 3.31 -8.50
CA TRP A 93 -5.89 2.50 -7.62
C TRP A 93 -6.38 3.35 -6.45
N PHE A 94 -7.69 3.40 -6.24
CA PHE A 94 -8.31 4.20 -5.18
C PHE A 94 -8.38 3.45 -3.85
N THR A 95 -8.27 4.18 -2.73
CA THR A 95 -8.46 3.61 -1.39
C THR A 95 -9.89 3.11 -1.14
N THR A 96 -10.86 3.61 -1.90
CA THR A 96 -12.26 3.16 -1.88
C THR A 96 -12.57 2.12 -2.96
N GLY A 97 -11.57 1.71 -3.74
CA GLY A 97 -11.72 0.74 -4.84
C GLY A 97 -12.05 1.37 -6.20
N ASN A 98 -11.84 0.58 -7.24
CA ASN A 98 -12.09 0.92 -8.65
C ASN A 98 -13.25 0.07 -9.18
N THR A 99 -14.09 0.63 -10.07
CA THR A 99 -15.13 -0.11 -10.82
C THR A 99 -14.65 -0.40 -12.25
N GLY A 100 -15.22 -1.43 -12.90
CA GLY A 100 -14.96 -1.70 -14.32
C GLY A 100 -13.57 -2.27 -14.66
N THR A 101 -12.89 -2.91 -13.70
CA THR A 101 -11.56 -3.48 -13.91
C THR A 101 -11.59 -4.77 -14.75
N ASP A 102 -10.61 -4.94 -15.64
CA ASP A 102 -10.33 -6.17 -16.37
C ASP A 102 -9.05 -6.83 -15.84
N ALA A 103 -9.12 -8.10 -15.41
CA ALA A 103 -8.00 -8.83 -14.84
C ALA A 103 -6.81 -9.03 -15.81
N ALA A 104 -7.02 -8.91 -17.12
CA ALA A 104 -5.94 -9.01 -18.12
C ALA A 104 -5.10 -7.72 -18.23
N THR A 105 -5.65 -6.57 -17.82
CA THR A 105 -5.01 -5.26 -18.04
C THR A 105 -4.90 -4.41 -16.78
N ASN A 106 -5.67 -4.70 -15.73
CA ASN A 106 -5.71 -3.93 -14.49
C ASN A 106 -5.29 -4.81 -13.32
N PHE A 107 -4.29 -4.35 -12.58
CA PHE A 107 -3.81 -5.02 -11.39
C PHE A 107 -3.08 -4.04 -10.47
N VAL A 108 -3.01 -4.39 -9.18
CA VAL A 108 -2.11 -3.75 -8.22
C VAL A 108 -0.83 -4.57 -8.19
N GLY A 109 0.25 -4.03 -8.74
CA GLY A 109 1.51 -4.75 -8.87
C GLY A 109 2.50 -4.05 -9.78
N THR A 110 3.49 -4.82 -10.24
CA THR A 110 4.56 -4.35 -11.13
C THR A 110 4.51 -5.14 -12.45
N THR A 111 4.97 -4.51 -13.52
CA THR A 111 5.16 -5.15 -14.84
C THR A 111 6.57 -5.72 -15.02
N ASP A 112 7.48 -5.40 -14.11
CA ASP A 112 8.86 -5.88 -14.08
C ASP A 112 9.09 -6.90 -12.96
N ALA A 113 10.29 -7.47 -12.91
CA ALA A 113 10.70 -8.44 -11.89
C ALA A 113 11.05 -7.76 -10.56
N GLN A 114 10.16 -6.92 -10.04
CA GLN A 114 10.26 -6.28 -8.73
C GLN A 114 9.12 -6.72 -7.81
N ALA A 115 9.42 -6.89 -6.53
CA ALA A 115 8.46 -7.42 -5.58
C ALA A 115 7.49 -6.34 -5.07
N LEU A 116 6.20 -6.63 -5.01
CA LEU A 116 5.22 -5.74 -4.38
C LEU A 116 5.26 -5.89 -2.86
N THR A 117 5.59 -4.82 -2.13
CA THR A 117 5.68 -4.82 -0.66
C THR A 117 4.60 -3.96 -0.02
N PHE A 118 3.78 -4.55 0.84
CA PHE A 118 2.78 -3.86 1.65
C PHE A 118 3.38 -3.41 2.99
N ARG A 119 3.13 -2.14 3.37
CA ARG A 119 3.70 -1.50 4.57
C ARG A 119 2.62 -0.88 5.46
N THR A 120 2.86 -0.90 6.76
CA THR A 120 2.14 -0.08 7.76
C THR A 120 3.14 0.62 8.64
N ASN A 121 2.93 1.91 8.97
CA ASN A 121 3.92 2.73 9.68
C ASN A 121 5.33 2.65 9.06
N ASN A 122 5.40 2.73 7.72
CA ASN A 122 6.62 2.54 6.92
C ASN A 122 7.37 1.20 7.14
N THR A 123 6.76 0.25 7.84
CA THR A 123 7.34 -1.08 8.14
C THR A 123 6.77 -2.11 7.17
N PRO A 124 7.60 -2.85 6.43
CA PRO A 124 7.14 -3.97 5.60
C PRO A 124 6.43 -5.04 6.43
N ARG A 125 5.22 -5.44 6.02
CA ARG A 125 4.43 -6.49 6.70
C ARG A 125 4.23 -7.72 5.82
N LEU A 126 4.03 -7.53 4.52
CA LEU A 126 3.73 -8.59 3.55
C LEU A 126 4.42 -8.27 2.21
N ARG A 127 4.90 -9.29 1.49
CA ARG A 127 5.50 -9.10 0.17
C ARG A 127 5.11 -10.20 -0.80
N ILE A 128 4.59 -9.82 -1.97
CA ILE A 128 4.53 -10.72 -3.13
C ILE A 128 5.92 -10.68 -3.77
N ALA A 129 6.65 -11.80 -3.70
CA ALA A 129 8.01 -11.90 -4.17
C ALA A 129 8.08 -11.94 -5.71
N ASN A 130 9.29 -11.89 -6.27
CA ASN A 130 9.51 -12.07 -7.71
C ASN A 130 9.24 -13.52 -8.18
N GLY A 131 9.31 -14.48 -7.25
CA GLY A 131 8.84 -15.85 -7.48
C GLY A 131 7.37 -16.01 -7.13
N ASN A 132 6.84 -17.22 -7.27
CA ASN A 132 5.44 -17.56 -6.98
C ASN A 132 5.20 -17.71 -5.45
N GLN A 133 5.61 -16.72 -4.65
CA GLN A 133 5.61 -16.78 -3.20
C GLN A 133 5.08 -15.51 -2.56
N LEU A 134 4.38 -15.69 -1.43
CA LEU A 134 4.00 -14.63 -0.51
C LEU A 134 4.89 -14.73 0.73
N PHE A 135 5.64 -13.67 1.02
CA PHE A 135 6.52 -13.62 2.18
C PHE A 135 5.84 -12.97 3.38
N ALA A 136 5.84 -13.70 4.49
CA ALA A 136 5.79 -13.13 5.82
C ALA A 136 7.10 -12.40 6.10
N LEU A 137 7.03 -11.14 6.54
CA LEU A 137 8.23 -10.32 6.81
C LEU A 137 8.59 -10.28 8.32
N SER A 138 8.02 -11.20 9.09
CA SER A 138 8.34 -11.49 10.49
C SER A 138 8.00 -12.95 10.77
N ASP A 139 8.75 -13.59 11.67
CA ASP A 139 8.51 -14.97 12.08
C ASP A 139 7.23 -15.10 12.92
N GLY A 140 6.88 -14.07 13.69
CA GLY A 140 5.80 -14.13 14.69
C GLY A 140 6.20 -14.95 15.93
N THR A 141 5.25 -15.12 16.85
CA THR A 141 5.41 -15.94 18.07
C THR A 141 4.12 -16.68 18.38
N ALA A 142 4.11 -17.60 19.35
CA ALA A 142 2.86 -18.22 19.79
C ALA A 142 1.84 -17.17 20.30
N ALA A 143 2.30 -16.14 21.01
CA ALA A 143 1.48 -15.05 21.55
C ALA A 143 1.02 -14.03 20.50
N ALA A 144 1.73 -13.93 19.38
CA ALA A 144 1.44 -13.02 18.27
C ALA A 144 1.87 -13.68 16.95
N PRO A 145 1.10 -14.66 16.45
CA PRO A 145 1.42 -15.35 15.21
C PRO A 145 1.36 -14.41 14.00
N PHE A 146 2.10 -14.72 12.94
CA PHE A 146 2.14 -13.86 11.75
C PHE A 146 0.78 -13.83 11.04
N TYR A 147 0.18 -15.00 10.81
CA TYR A 147 -1.19 -15.12 10.36
C TYR A 147 -2.08 -15.34 11.57
N SER A 148 -2.97 -14.38 11.85
CA SER A 148 -3.86 -14.38 12.99
C SER A 148 -5.22 -13.80 12.60
N TRP A 149 -6.16 -13.81 13.55
CA TRP A 149 -7.47 -13.18 13.38
C TRP A 149 -7.50 -11.82 14.08
N GLU A 150 -8.28 -10.88 13.55
CA GLU A 150 -8.40 -9.54 14.13
C GLU A 150 -8.97 -9.57 15.56
N THR A 151 -9.98 -10.42 15.79
CA THR A 151 -10.65 -10.58 17.10
C THR A 151 -9.96 -11.59 18.01
N ASP A 152 -9.04 -12.40 17.49
CA ASP A 152 -8.25 -13.38 18.23
C ASP A 152 -6.81 -13.38 17.72
N SER A 153 -6.05 -12.38 18.16
CA SER A 153 -4.70 -12.10 17.68
C SER A 153 -3.64 -13.06 18.21
N ASN A 154 -4.00 -13.96 19.13
CA ASN A 154 -3.09 -14.92 19.74
C ASN A 154 -3.34 -16.37 19.26
N THR A 155 -4.24 -16.54 18.29
CA THR A 155 -4.52 -17.80 17.59
C THR A 155 -4.05 -17.69 16.14
N GLY A 156 -3.24 -18.64 15.66
CA GLY A 156 -2.71 -18.54 14.30
C GLY A 156 -1.52 -19.44 13.96
N ILE A 157 -0.80 -19.02 12.90
CA ILE A 157 0.35 -19.72 12.32
C ILE A 157 1.58 -18.80 12.35
N TYR A 158 2.72 -19.34 12.77
CA TYR A 158 3.98 -18.60 12.87
C TYR A 158 5.19 -19.51 12.61
N ARG A 159 6.35 -18.90 12.34
CA ARG A 159 7.61 -19.60 12.16
C ARG A 159 8.37 -19.60 13.49
N ILE A 160 8.81 -20.76 13.92
CA ILE A 160 9.57 -20.92 15.19
C ILE A 160 11.07 -20.82 14.94
N GLY A 161 11.51 -21.23 13.75
CA GLY A 161 12.91 -21.23 13.32
C GLY A 161 13.02 -21.74 11.88
N ALA A 162 14.26 -21.99 11.44
CA ALA A 162 14.52 -22.59 10.13
C ALA A 162 13.75 -23.89 9.97
N ASP A 163 12.91 -23.96 8.93
CA ASP A 163 12.10 -25.12 8.57
C ASP A 163 11.17 -25.63 9.68
N ILE A 164 10.80 -24.77 10.65
CA ILE A 164 9.89 -25.11 11.74
C ILE A 164 8.64 -24.22 11.70
N LEU A 165 7.48 -24.85 11.53
CA LEU A 165 6.18 -24.20 11.51
C LEU A 165 5.41 -24.48 12.80
N GLY A 166 4.87 -23.44 13.43
CA GLY A 166 4.10 -23.50 14.66
C GLY A 166 2.64 -23.08 14.49
N PHE A 167 1.77 -23.70 15.28
CA PHE A 167 0.36 -23.36 15.42
C PHE A 167 0.09 -22.97 16.87
N SER A 168 -0.60 -21.86 17.11
CA SER A 168 -0.95 -21.40 18.46
C SER A 168 -2.45 -21.16 18.64
N THR A 169 -2.90 -21.33 19.88
CA THR A 169 -4.20 -20.84 20.38
C THR A 169 -4.02 -20.32 21.80
N ASN A 170 -4.76 -19.26 22.16
CA ASN A 170 -4.63 -18.59 23.46
C ASN A 170 -3.17 -18.20 23.78
N GLY A 171 -2.39 -17.84 22.76
CA GLY A 171 -0.99 -17.46 22.88
C GLY A 171 0.01 -18.59 23.18
N VAL A 172 -0.43 -19.85 23.15
CA VAL A 172 0.39 -21.03 23.47
C VAL A 172 0.56 -21.90 22.22
N GLU A 173 1.77 -22.41 21.98
CA GLU A 173 2.03 -23.38 20.91
C GLU A 173 1.26 -24.68 21.18
N ARG A 174 0.39 -25.07 20.24
CA ARG A 174 -0.41 -26.31 20.30
C ARG A 174 0.18 -27.42 19.47
N ALA A 175 0.71 -27.08 18.30
CA ALA A 175 1.32 -28.04 17.40
C ALA A 175 2.51 -27.42 16.65
N ARG A 176 3.44 -28.28 16.24
CA ARG A 176 4.62 -27.89 15.45
C ARG A 176 5.00 -28.98 14.47
N VAL A 177 5.32 -28.57 13.23
CA VAL A 177 6.11 -29.39 12.30
C VAL A 177 7.56 -28.97 12.42
N ALA A 178 8.40 -29.86 12.91
CA ALA A 178 9.83 -29.61 13.09
C ALA A 178 10.60 -29.75 11.77
N ALA A 179 11.82 -29.22 11.73
CA ALA A 179 12.69 -29.26 10.55
C ALA A 179 13.00 -30.69 10.05
N ASN A 180 12.96 -31.67 10.95
CA ASN A 180 13.13 -33.10 10.63
C ASN A 180 11.82 -33.78 10.17
N GLY A 181 10.75 -33.02 9.93
CA GLY A 181 9.44 -33.51 9.49
C GLY A 181 8.54 -34.06 10.61
N GLN A 182 8.99 -34.05 11.87
CA GLN A 182 8.18 -34.56 12.98
C GLN A 182 7.07 -33.58 13.36
N LEU A 183 5.86 -34.10 13.56
CA LEU A 183 4.74 -33.36 14.15
C LEU A 183 4.72 -33.57 15.67
N SER A 184 4.75 -32.48 16.44
CA SER A 184 4.57 -32.47 17.90
C SER A 184 3.28 -31.77 18.28
N ILE A 185 2.59 -32.25 19.33
CA ILE A 185 1.36 -31.65 19.89
C ILE A 185 1.59 -31.47 21.39
N ASN A 186 1.60 -30.22 21.88
CA ASN A 186 2.08 -29.87 23.23
C ASN A 186 1.11 -30.24 24.36
N GLU A 187 -0.18 -30.41 24.06
CA GLU A 187 -1.18 -30.88 25.03
C GLU A 187 -2.01 -31.99 24.41
N LEU A 188 -1.55 -33.24 24.58
CA LEU A 188 -2.39 -34.42 24.40
C LEU A 188 -3.41 -34.45 25.55
N ASN A 189 -4.45 -33.62 25.50
CA ASN A 189 -5.69 -33.95 26.19
C ASN A 189 -6.28 -35.16 25.47
N ASN A 190 -5.75 -36.35 25.79
CA ASN A 190 -6.30 -37.63 25.39
C ASN A 190 -7.65 -37.77 26.09
N ASN A 191 -8.70 -37.15 25.54
CA ASN A 191 -10.07 -37.47 25.89
C ASN A 191 -10.51 -38.78 25.19
N LEU A 192 -9.62 -39.76 25.20
CA LEU A 192 -9.81 -41.14 24.77
C LEU A 192 -9.31 -41.95 25.96
N GLY A 193 -10.24 -42.65 26.62
CA GLY A 193 -10.03 -43.30 27.91
C GLY A 193 -8.74 -44.11 28.01
N ALA A 194 -8.30 -44.32 29.25
CA ALA A 194 -7.09 -45.06 29.61
C ALA A 194 -6.86 -46.28 28.71
N GLY A 195 -5.77 -46.27 27.92
CA GLY A 195 -5.29 -47.46 27.21
C GLY A 195 -4.94 -47.33 25.73
N VAL A 196 -5.11 -46.16 25.08
CA VAL A 196 -4.74 -46.03 23.66
C VAL A 196 -3.87 -44.80 23.41
N ALA A 197 -2.56 -44.96 23.58
CA ALA A 197 -1.59 -44.07 22.97
C ALA A 197 -1.56 -44.34 21.45
N ALA A 198 -2.48 -43.73 20.71
CA ALA A 198 -2.37 -43.67 19.26
C ALA A 198 -2.87 -42.32 18.76
N LEU A 199 -1.94 -41.55 18.20
CA LEU A 199 -2.21 -40.55 17.17
C LEU A 199 -3.28 -41.14 16.23
N ARG A 200 -4.50 -40.61 16.22
CA ARG A 200 -5.57 -41.08 15.33
C ARG A 200 -5.29 -40.61 13.90
N VAL A 201 -4.42 -41.34 13.19
CA VAL A 201 -4.24 -41.22 11.75
C VAL A 201 -5.46 -41.84 11.07
N ARG A 202 -6.42 -41.02 10.63
CA ARG A 202 -7.52 -41.48 9.77
C ARG A 202 -7.00 -41.54 8.33
N ASN A 203 -6.53 -42.69 7.89
CA ASN A 203 -6.34 -42.95 6.47
C ASN A 203 -7.69 -43.36 5.88
N ASN A 204 -8.23 -42.57 4.95
CA ASN A 204 -9.41 -42.95 4.16
C ASN A 204 -9.01 -43.92 3.04
N SER A 205 -8.29 -44.98 3.40
CA SER A 205 -7.97 -46.13 2.57
C SER A 205 -7.54 -47.25 3.50
N SER A 206 -8.28 -48.35 3.42
CA SER A 206 -8.09 -49.59 4.16
C SER A 206 -6.63 -50.08 4.05
N ASN A 207 -6.05 -50.50 5.18
CA ASN A 207 -4.69 -50.99 5.41
C ASN A 207 -3.57 -49.96 5.63
N VAL A 208 -3.31 -49.67 6.91
CA VAL A 208 -1.94 -49.43 7.40
C VAL A 208 -1.72 -50.32 8.62
N ASN A 209 -0.95 -51.39 8.44
CA ASN A 209 -0.40 -52.22 9.51
C ASN A 209 0.61 -51.39 10.31
N TYR A 210 0.26 -50.92 11.51
CA TYR A 210 1.26 -50.43 12.44
C TYR A 210 1.90 -51.64 13.13
N LYS A 211 3.12 -52.02 12.71
CA LYS A 211 4.05 -52.70 13.61
C LYS A 211 4.44 -51.70 14.70
N SER A 212 3.57 -51.51 15.69
CA SER A 212 3.92 -50.78 16.89
C SER A 212 4.88 -51.65 17.70
N ASN A 213 6.16 -51.28 17.74
CA ASN A 213 7.01 -51.64 18.87
C ASN A 213 6.54 -50.81 20.07
N LEU A 214 5.36 -51.15 20.59
CA LEU A 214 4.88 -50.68 21.88
C LEU A 214 5.64 -51.50 22.93
N LEU A 215 6.84 -51.05 23.30
CA LEU A 215 7.62 -51.67 24.37
C LEU A 215 6.93 -51.38 25.71
N PHE A 216 6.05 -52.28 26.15
CA PHE A 216 5.69 -52.34 27.56
C PHE A 216 6.88 -52.92 28.32
N SER A 217 7.60 -52.08 29.05
CA SER A 217 8.49 -52.55 30.12
C SER A 217 7.64 -53.32 31.12
N ARG A 218 7.74 -54.65 31.15
CA ARG A 218 7.16 -55.45 32.21
C ARG A 218 8.13 -55.40 33.38
N ASP A 219 7.75 -54.75 34.48
CA ASP A 219 8.48 -54.85 35.74
C ASP A 219 8.49 -56.31 36.20
N LEU A 220 9.57 -57.01 35.89
CA LEU A 220 9.90 -58.32 36.42
C LEU A 220 10.48 -58.15 37.82
N ASN A 221 9.66 -57.71 38.77
CA ASN A 221 10.03 -57.73 40.19
C ASN A 221 8.83 -58.07 41.08
N LYS A 222 8.64 -59.39 41.28
CA LYS A 222 8.65 -60.01 42.61
C LYS A 222 8.65 -61.53 42.46
N LYS A 223 9.85 -62.10 42.52
CA LYS A 223 10.06 -63.47 42.97
C LYS A 223 9.87 -63.53 44.49
N THR A 224 9.48 -64.73 44.93
CA THR A 224 9.25 -65.27 46.29
C THR A 224 7.94 -64.90 46.93
#